data_AF-A0A401MSL4-F1
#
_entry.id   AF-A0A401MSL4-F1
#
_cell.length_a   1.000
_cell.length_b   1.000
_cell.length_c   1.000
_cell.angle_alpha   90.00
_cell.angle_beta   90.00
_cell.angle_gamma   90.00
#
_symmetry.space_group_name_H-M   'P 1'
#
loop_
_entity.id
_entity.type
_entity.pdbx_description
1 polymer ?
#
loop_
_entity_poly.entity_id
_entity_poly.type
_entity_poly.pdbx_seq_one_letter_code
_entity_poly.pdbx_strand_id
1 'polypeptide(L)' 'MAKTQKGWRVDDEIAELATARAKDRGMSVGDYIAALVREDVDGLRQQGLDAARRFLDEHKAVFDEAEDGDHRSTGAHAA' A
#
# COMPACT_ATOMS: atom_id res chain seq x y z
N MET A 1 -23.93 1.99 -2.62
CA MET A 1 -23.87 0.50 -2.68
C MET A 1 -24.21 -0.06 -1.31
N ALA A 2 -25.01 -1.12 -1.24
CA ALA A 2 -25.28 -1.81 0.02
C ALA A 2 -24.01 -2.47 0.55
N LYS A 3 -23.76 -2.39 1.87
CA LYS A 3 -22.64 -3.08 2.51
C LYS A 3 -22.97 -4.56 2.66
N THR A 4 -22.02 -5.43 2.31
CA THR A 4 -22.16 -6.87 2.54
C THR A 4 -21.78 -7.19 3.98
N GLN A 5 -22.70 -7.78 4.75
CA GLN A 5 -22.39 -8.27 6.09
C GLN A 5 -21.47 -9.49 6.01
N LYS A 6 -20.40 -9.49 6.81
CA LYS A 6 -19.49 -10.62 6.97
C LYS A 6 -19.44 -11.00 8.45
N GLY A 7 -19.50 -12.29 8.75
CA GLY A 7 -19.48 -12.80 10.13
C GLY A 7 -18.05 -13.12 10.56
N TRP A 8 -17.51 -12.31 11.47
CA TRP A 8 -16.21 -12.54 12.10
C TRP A 8 -16.41 -12.66 13.61
N ARG A 9 -15.54 -13.41 14.28
CA ARG A 9 -15.50 -13.49 15.75
C ARG A 9 -14.36 -12.60 16.25
N VAL A 10 -14.62 -11.96 17.37
CA VAL A 10 -13.73 -11.00 18.02
C VAL A 10 -14.02 -11.06 19.51
N ASP A 11 -12.98 -10.90 20.32
CA ASP A 11 -13.11 -10.87 21.77
C ASP A 11 -13.97 -9.68 22.22
N ASP A 12 -14.75 -9.86 23.29
CA ASP A 12 -15.71 -8.85 23.75
C ASP A 12 -15.03 -7.52 24.08
N GLU A 13 -13.84 -7.55 24.69
CA GLU A 13 -13.03 -6.36 24.99
C GLU A 13 -12.69 -5.57 23.72
N ILE A 14 -12.32 -6.27 22.64
CA ILE A 14 -11.99 -5.62 21.37
C ILE A 14 -13.26 -5.05 20.71
N ALA A 15 -14.39 -5.73 20.82
CA ALA A 15 -15.67 -5.24 20.32
C ALA A 15 -16.10 -3.95 21.04
N GLU A 16 -15.93 -3.90 22.37
CA GLU A 16 -16.20 -2.71 23.18
C GLU A 16 -15.29 -1.55 22.81
N LEU A 17 -13.98 -1.80 22.68
CA LEU A 17 -13.00 -0.80 22.26
C LEU A 17 -13.33 -0.25 20.87
N ALA A 18 -13.59 -1.11 19.89
CA ALA A 18 -13.96 -0.70 18.54
C ALA A 18 -15.23 0.16 18.55
N THR A 19 -16.20 -0.19 19.39
CA THR A 19 -17.45 0.56 19.55
C THR A 19 -17.22 1.94 20.15
N ALA A 20 -16.45 2.03 21.22
CA ALA A 20 -16.10 3.30 21.85
C ALA A 20 -15.35 4.22 20.88
N ARG A 21 -14.35 3.69 20.17
CA ARG A 21 -13.55 4.44 19.20
C ARG A 21 -14.34 4.89 17.98
N ALA A 22 -15.23 4.05 17.48
CA ALA A 22 -16.14 4.43 16.41
C ALA A 22 -17.06 5.58 16.85
N LYS A 23 -17.60 5.51 18.07
CA LYS A 23 -18.45 6.56 18.66
C LYS A 23 -17.69 7.88 18.82
N ASP A 24 -16.47 7.86 19.35
CA ASP A 24 -15.62 9.06 19.49
C ASP A 24 -15.41 9.78 18.15
N ARG A 25 -15.38 9.02 17.06
CA ARG A 25 -15.18 9.53 15.69
C ARG A 25 -16.49 9.81 14.94
N GLY A 26 -17.65 9.61 15.57
CA GLY A 26 -18.96 9.77 14.93
C GLY A 26 -19.20 8.78 13.78
N MET A 27 -18.59 7.60 13.84
CA MET A 27 -18.64 6.57 12.80
C MET A 27 -19.44 5.35 13.26
N SER A 28 -19.98 4.58 12.30
CA SER A 28 -20.41 3.21 12.59
C SER A 28 -19.19 2.33 12.86
N VAL A 29 -19.33 1.27 13.65
CA VAL A 29 -18.24 0.32 13.91
C VAL A 29 -17.70 -0.29 12.61
N GLY A 30 -18.58 -0.60 11.66
CA GLY A 30 -18.17 -1.11 10.35
C GLY A 30 -17.35 -0.09 9.54
N ASP A 31 -17.69 1.19 9.59
CA ASP A 31 -16.92 2.24 8.92
C ASP A 31 -15.57 2.48 9.59
N TYR A 32 -15.53 2.43 10.92
CA TYR A 32 -14.29 2.53 11.67
C TYR A 32 -13.33 1.38 11.33
N ILE A 33 -13.81 0.14 11.31
CA ILE A 33 -12.99 -1.01 10.92
C ILE A 33 -12.54 -0.89 9.46
N ALA A 34 -13.43 -0.48 8.55
CA ALA A 34 -13.07 -0.28 7.15
C ALA A 34 -11.98 0.80 6.96
N ALA A 35 -12.01 1.87 7.75
CA ALA A 35 -10.97 2.89 7.74
C ALA A 35 -9.63 2.33 8.24
N LEU A 36 -9.62 1.61 9.36
CA LEU A 36 -8.41 0.97 9.89
C LEU A 36 -7.77 0.01 8.88
N VAL A 37 -8.57 -0.83 8.22
CA VAL A 37 -8.07 -1.77 7.21
C VAL A 37 -7.45 -1.05 6.01
N ARG A 38 -8.04 0.09 5.59
CA ARG A 38 -7.48 0.88 4.49
C ARG A 38 -6.18 1.55 4.89
N GLU A 39 -6.15 2.18 6.07
CA GLU A 39 -4.94 2.82 6.61
C GLU A 39 -3.78 1.83 6.74
N ASP A 40 -4.05 0.60 7.20
CA ASP A 40 -3.07 -0.47 7.30
C ASP A 40 -2.48 -0.85 5.93
N VAL A 41 -3.34 -1.07 4.93
CA VAL A 41 -2.92 -1.41 3.56
C VAL A 41 -2.17 -0.26 2.89
N ASP A 42 -2.64 0.97 3.06
CA ASP A 42 -2.01 2.15 2.48
C ASP A 42 -0.62 2.40 3.09
N GLY A 43 -0.46 2.16 4.40
CA GLY A 43 0.84 2.23 5.07
C GLY A 43 1.85 1.24 4.51
N LEU A 44 1.45 -0.02 4.34
CA LEU A 44 2.29 -1.05 3.72
C LEU A 44 2.67 -0.70 2.28
N ARG A 45 1.72 -0.15 1.51
CA ARG A 45 1.98 0.29 0.15
C ARG A 45 3.03 1.41 0.11
N GLN A 46 2.92 2.41 0.97
CA GLN A 46 3.89 3.51 1.02
C GLN A 46 5.29 3.00 1.40
N GLN A 47 5.38 2.13 2.42
CA GLN A 47 6.65 1.51 2.79
C GLN A 47 7.28 0.72 1.62
N GLY A 48 6.45 0.01 0.84
CA GLY A 48 6.91 -0.68 -0.36
C GLY A 48 7.42 0.26 -1.45
N LEU A 49 6.76 1.38 -1.68
CA LEU A 49 7.20 2.41 -2.64
C LEU A 49 8.50 3.07 -2.20
N ASP A 50 8.65 3.38 -0.91
CA ASP A 50 9.87 3.95 -0.35
C ASP A 50 11.04 2.98 -0.49
N ALA A 51 10.82 1.69 -0.23
CA ALA A 51 11.82 0.65 -0.42
C ALA A 51 12.22 0.49 -1.90
N ALA A 52 11.24 0.49 -2.81
CA ALA A 52 11.49 0.44 -4.25
C ALA A 52 12.27 1.67 -4.73
N ARG A 53 11.92 2.87 -4.23
CA ARG A 53 12.64 4.10 -4.55
C ARG A 53 14.09 4.03 -4.07
N ARG A 54 14.31 3.61 -2.82
CA ARG A 54 15.65 3.43 -2.27
C ARG A 54 16.47 2.44 -3.10
N PHE A 55 15.87 1.33 -3.51
CA PHE A 55 16.52 0.34 -4.38
C PHE A 55 16.93 0.95 -5.73
N LEU A 56 16.05 1.71 -6.39
CA LEU A 56 16.37 2.39 -7.64
C LEU A 56 17.50 3.42 -7.46
N ASP A 57 17.47 4.20 -6.37
CA ASP A 57 18.49 5.20 -6.06
C ASP A 57 19.86 4.54 -5.78
N GLU A 58 19.89 3.45 -5.01
CA GLU A 58 21.12 2.70 -4.68
C GLU A 58 21.72 2.00 -5.91
N HIS A 59 20.89 1.55 -6.85
CA HIS A 59 21.33 0.81 -8.03
C HIS A 59 21.32 1.61 -9.33
N LYS A 60 21.16 2.94 -9.26
CA LYS A 60 21.02 3.83 -10.42
C LYS A 60 22.10 3.59 -11.48
N ALA A 61 23.36 3.47 -11.10
CA ALA A 61 24.47 3.28 -12.03
C ALA A 61 24.36 1.97 -12.85
N VAL A 62 23.83 0.91 -12.25
CA VAL A 62 23.62 -0.38 -12.93
C VAL A 62 22.50 -0.27 -13.95
N PHE A 63 21.42 0.44 -13.61
CA PHE A 63 20.32 0.68 -14.53
C PHE A 63 20.72 1.60 -15.69
N ASP A 64 21.43 2.70 -15.39
CA ASP A 64 21.93 3.63 -16.40
C ASP A 64 22.89 2.89 -17.39
N GLU A 65 23.78 2.03 -16.89
CA GLU A 65 24.68 1.21 -17.75
C GLU A 65 23.91 0.22 -18.63
N ALA A 66 22.86 -0.41 -18.10
CA ALA A 66 22.01 -1.31 -18.86
C ALA A 66 21.23 -0.60 -19.98
N GLU A 67 20.66 0.59 -19.70
CA GLU A 67 19.93 1.40 -20.68
C GLU A 67 20.85 1.92 -21.81
N ASP A 68 22.04 2.41 -21.45
CA ASP A 68 23.03 2.91 -22.40
C ASP A 68 23.59 1.81 -23.32
N GLY A 69 23.78 0.60 -22.77
CA GLY A 69 24.20 -0.57 -23.54
C GLY A 69 23.18 -0.98 -24.60
N ASP A 70 21.90 -0.92 -24.26
CA ASP A 70 20.79 -1.30 -25.16
C ASP A 70 20.57 -0.25 -26.26
N HIS A 71 20.69 1.05 -25.93
CA HIS A 71 20.59 2.12 -26.92
C HIS A 71 21.70 2.10 -27.97
N ARG A 72 22.93 1.70 -27.61
CA ARG A 72 24.04 1.54 -28.57
C ARG A 72 23.82 0.40 -29.55
N SER A 73 23.06 -0.64 -29.18
CA SER A 73 22.74 -1.76 -30.08
C SER A 73 21.66 -1.40 -31.11
N THR A 74 20.69 -0.57 -30.73
CA THR A 74 19.55 -0.20 -31.59
C THR A 74 19.93 0.85 -32.63
N GLY A 75 20.87 1.75 -32.33
CA GLY A 75 21.38 2.76 -33.28
C GLY A 75 22.27 2.22 -34.40
N ALA A 76 22.79 0.99 -34.28
CA ALA A 76 23.66 0.39 -35.28
C ALA A 76 22.92 -0.27 -36.46
N HIS A 77 21.59 -0.43 -36.36
CA HIS A 77 20.76 -1.06 -37.39
C HIS A 77 19.98 -0.08 -38.28
N ALA A 78 20.13 1.23 -38.06
CA ALA A 78 19.50 2.29 -38.85
C ALA A 78 20.56 3.14 -39.57
N ALA A 79 21.29 2.55 -40.52
CA ALA A 79 22.18 3.25 -41.44
C ALA A 79 22.21 2.55 -42.80
#